data_AF-A0A537DI41-F1
#
_entry.id   AF-A0A537DI41-F1
#
_cell.length_a   1.000
_cell.length_b   1.000
_cell.length_c   1.000
_cell.angle_alpha   90.00
_cell.angle_beta   90.00
_cell.angle_gamma   90.00
#
_symmetry.space_group_name_H-M   'P 1'
#
loop_
_entity.id
_entity.type
_entity.pdbx_description
1 polymer ?
#
loop_
_entity_poly.entity_id
_entity_poly.type
_entity_poly.pdbx_seq_one_letter_code
_entity_poly.pdbx_strand_id
1 'polypeptide(L)'
;MATPRFLQTVFTVLLIVLSPLPSIAGLTLTFPVPKALAQSPPSAPILDGTGTAMGQCGSQGGYVCELLTTSRANDIVIAIATCENDYGIQYYCDQYPNTIKDSADLSFSLHGSYCYNNTTVGRSSCVWDYYAVAPSPLNNDNITGYFDPTLMHRLFPFAVSGADLHDMFDPGLPQGQHCPYIDQHFPYDCTLNFTTSPTASPLEFLFVTIPDDDAPTCSYSGIPPSQGWSLLQSDGGNTEIDYQTANVWNLQNYALTCSTKSDPLIEVADGIRGPVPSEGPEYTMIWMGYDWDGLREETLTLNGQFLASLPDADSPQNAGVYTSFSLNISSLVVQGANTLTLTHANWDCAVSDNVKNLQISDQTGLVFSDSTEQPLSCTQSLTYHFNVSPASVGGTVVPTDRLGLILLYLEQSLGMILLLISVVVTYRRVRQKHRARET
;
A
#
# COMPACT_ATOMS: atom_id res chain seq x y z
N MET A 1 -23.99 67.15 41.52
CA MET A 1 -25.44 66.94 41.63
C MET A 1 -25.89 66.01 40.51
N ALA A 2 -26.47 64.87 40.89
CA ALA A 2 -27.29 63.92 40.14
C ALA A 2 -26.94 63.56 38.67
N THR A 3 -26.26 62.43 38.49
CA THR A 3 -26.41 61.58 37.29
C THR A 3 -27.83 61.01 37.23
N PRO A 4 -28.56 61.11 36.09
CA PRO A 4 -29.95 60.65 36.04
C PRO A 4 -30.02 59.12 35.94
N ARG A 5 -30.73 58.52 36.89
CA ARG A 5 -31.08 57.09 37.06
C ARG A 5 -31.85 56.43 35.89
N PHE A 6 -31.88 57.02 34.70
CA PHE A 6 -32.71 56.56 33.58
C PHE A 6 -31.99 55.53 32.68
N LEU A 7 -30.65 55.51 32.65
CA LEU A 7 -29.89 54.52 31.87
C LEU A 7 -29.84 53.13 32.52
N GLN A 8 -30.06 53.04 33.83
CA GLN A 8 -29.92 51.79 34.58
C GLN A 8 -31.19 50.93 34.55
N THR A 9 -32.35 51.49 34.21
CA THR A 9 -33.62 50.74 34.14
C THR A 9 -33.87 50.15 32.75
N VAL A 10 -33.35 50.77 31.68
CA VAL A 10 -33.53 50.27 30.31
C VAL A 10 -32.60 49.09 30.02
N PHE A 11 -31.41 49.03 30.64
CA PHE A 11 -30.49 47.89 30.49
C PHE A 11 -30.97 46.62 31.20
N THR A 12 -31.70 46.73 32.32
CA THR A 12 -32.15 45.57 33.10
C THR A 12 -33.40 44.91 32.52
N VAL A 13 -34.25 45.66 31.82
CA VAL A 13 -35.44 45.09 31.15
C VAL A 13 -35.08 44.38 29.84
N LEU A 14 -34.03 44.82 29.14
CA LEU A 14 -33.58 44.18 27.90
C LEU A 14 -32.82 42.85 28.14
N LEU A 15 -32.24 42.66 29.33
CA LEU A 15 -31.54 41.43 29.72
C LEU A 15 -32.48 40.30 30.23
N ILE A 16 -33.75 40.60 30.53
CA ILE A 16 -34.72 39.62 31.04
C ILE A 16 -35.59 39.03 29.90
N VAL A 17 -35.60 39.63 28.71
CA VAL A 17 -36.33 39.13 27.52
C VAL A 17 -35.45 38.21 26.63
N LEU A 18 -34.16 38.04 26.97
CA LEU A 18 -33.21 37.19 26.24
C LEU A 18 -32.83 35.89 26.98
N SER A 19 -33.59 35.46 27.98
CA SER A 19 -33.45 34.12 28.53
C SER A 19 -34.27 33.12 27.69
N PRO A 20 -33.65 32.16 26.99
CA PRO A 20 -34.40 31.01 26.52
C PRO A 20 -34.81 30.18 27.74
N LEU A 21 -36.12 29.93 27.85
CA LEU A 21 -36.67 28.85 28.67
C LEU A 21 -35.98 27.53 28.29
N PRO A 22 -35.79 26.58 29.24
CA PRO A 22 -35.16 25.31 28.95
C PRO A 22 -36.05 24.52 27.98
N SER A 23 -35.59 24.41 26.73
CA SER A 23 -36.19 23.50 25.75
C SER A 23 -35.87 22.06 26.19
N ILE A 24 -36.90 21.25 26.35
CA ILE A 24 -36.83 19.81 26.60
C ILE A 24 -36.47 19.09 25.29
N ALA A 25 -35.26 19.35 24.79
CA ALA A 25 -34.70 18.70 23.61
C ALA A 25 -33.19 18.62 23.80
N GLY A 26 -32.72 17.47 24.32
CA GLY A 26 -31.30 17.31 24.56
C GLY A 26 -30.90 16.05 25.33
N LEU A 27 -31.53 14.90 25.05
CA LEU A 27 -30.77 13.66 25.15
C LEU A 27 -30.09 13.47 23.79
N THR A 28 -29.05 14.27 23.52
CA THR A 28 -28.11 13.94 22.46
C THR A 28 -27.34 12.71 22.93
N LEU A 29 -27.75 11.54 22.44
CA LEU A 29 -26.84 10.41 22.31
C LEU A 29 -25.69 10.90 21.42
N THR A 30 -24.60 11.32 22.05
CA THR A 30 -23.32 11.47 21.37
C THR A 30 -22.85 10.08 21.01
N PHE A 31 -23.24 9.60 19.84
CA PHE A 31 -22.46 8.57 19.18
C PHE A 31 -21.09 9.23 18.89
N PRO A 32 -19.98 8.63 19.32
CA PRO A 32 -18.69 9.07 18.79
C PRO A 32 -18.81 8.91 17.27
N VAL A 33 -18.84 10.04 16.55
CA VAL A 33 -18.57 10.04 15.12
C VAL A 33 -17.20 9.37 15.03
N PRO A 34 -17.06 8.22 14.35
CA PRO A 34 -15.75 7.65 14.12
C PRO A 34 -14.91 8.77 13.53
N LYS A 35 -13.87 9.15 14.26
CA LYS A 35 -12.79 9.96 13.72
C LYS A 35 -12.50 9.33 12.37
N ALA A 36 -12.70 10.07 11.27
CA ALA A 36 -12.37 9.58 9.93
C ALA A 36 -11.01 8.89 10.06
N LEU A 37 -11.02 7.56 9.94
CA LEU A 37 -9.80 6.79 9.99
C LEU A 37 -9.00 7.37 8.83
N ALA A 38 -7.90 8.04 9.17
CA ALA A 38 -6.97 8.49 8.16
C ALA A 38 -6.68 7.28 7.29
N GLN A 39 -6.79 7.45 5.97
CA GLN A 39 -6.37 6.47 4.97
C GLN A 39 -5.17 5.73 5.53
N SER A 40 -5.23 4.40 5.67
CA SER A 40 -4.00 3.68 5.99
C SER A 40 -3.01 4.08 4.91
N PRO A 41 -1.90 4.76 5.24
CA PRO A 41 -1.00 5.22 4.21
C PRO A 41 -0.61 3.99 3.39
N PRO A 42 -0.65 4.06 2.05
CA PRO A 42 -0.19 2.96 1.22
C PRO A 42 1.18 2.54 1.74
N SER A 43 1.29 1.28 2.17
CA SER A 43 2.55 0.73 2.64
C SER A 43 3.40 0.44 1.42
N ALA A 44 4.66 0.87 1.44
CA ALA A 44 5.62 0.44 0.43
C ALA A 44 5.65 -1.09 0.39
N PRO A 45 5.83 -1.71 -0.79
CA PRO A 45 6.20 -3.10 -0.81
C PRO A 45 7.50 -3.27 -0.01
N ILE A 46 7.59 -4.38 0.71
CA ILE A 46 8.72 -4.65 1.60
C ILE A 46 9.22 -6.08 1.39
N LEU A 47 10.52 -6.25 1.55
CA LEU A 47 11.18 -7.56 1.56
C LEU A 47 10.54 -8.46 2.63
N ASP A 48 10.13 -9.67 2.24
CA ASP A 48 9.50 -10.66 3.13
C ASP A 48 10.27 -11.97 3.24
N GLY A 49 11.21 -12.21 2.33
CA GLY A 49 12.06 -13.39 2.36
C GLY A 49 13.23 -13.25 1.40
N THR A 50 14.36 -13.87 1.73
CA THR A 50 15.53 -14.00 0.87
C THR A 50 15.93 -15.47 0.76
N GLY A 51 16.43 -15.84 -0.40
CA GLY A 51 16.93 -17.17 -0.68
C GLY A 51 18.11 -17.53 0.21
N THR A 52 18.19 -18.80 0.57
CA THR A 52 19.36 -19.38 1.23
C THR A 52 19.84 -20.62 0.48
N ALA A 53 21.13 -20.66 0.17
CA ALA A 53 21.70 -21.70 -0.66
C ALA A 53 21.44 -23.11 -0.10
N MET A 54 20.80 -23.95 -0.91
CA MET A 54 20.52 -25.34 -0.57
C MET A 54 21.61 -26.27 -1.11
N GLY A 55 22.88 -26.02 -0.78
CA GLY A 55 24.00 -26.91 -1.16
C GLY A 55 23.89 -27.48 -2.58
N GLN A 56 23.95 -28.81 -2.73
CA GLN A 56 23.66 -29.48 -4.02
C GLN A 56 22.21 -29.94 -4.07
N CYS A 57 21.47 -29.42 -5.04
CA CYS A 57 20.17 -29.93 -5.42
C CYS A 57 20.28 -30.63 -6.78
N GLY A 58 19.72 -31.84 -6.89
CA GLY A 58 19.84 -32.66 -8.09
C GLY A 58 21.06 -33.58 -8.11
N SER A 59 21.11 -34.47 -9.10
CA SER A 59 22.08 -35.57 -9.20
C SER A 59 23.13 -35.40 -10.32
N GLN A 60 23.03 -34.32 -11.10
CA GLN A 60 23.90 -34.01 -12.24
C GLN A 60 24.23 -32.51 -12.21
N GLY A 61 25.37 -32.09 -12.78
CA GLY A 61 25.74 -30.66 -12.82
C GLY A 61 24.72 -29.79 -13.54
N GLY A 62 24.68 -28.49 -13.22
CA GLY A 62 23.79 -27.50 -13.86
C GLY A 62 22.51 -27.15 -13.09
N TYR A 63 22.29 -27.73 -11.90
CA TYR A 63 21.19 -27.31 -11.01
C TYR A 63 21.73 -26.35 -9.94
N VAL A 64 21.03 -25.23 -9.75
CA VAL A 64 21.25 -24.31 -8.62
C VAL A 64 19.92 -24.13 -7.91
N CYS A 65 19.92 -24.29 -6.59
CA CYS A 65 18.71 -24.17 -5.80
C CYS A 65 18.92 -23.39 -4.53
N GLU A 66 17.85 -22.68 -4.19
CA GLU A 66 17.78 -21.79 -3.06
C GLU A 66 16.48 -22.08 -2.31
N LEU A 67 16.57 -22.06 -0.99
CA LEU A 67 15.43 -22.18 -0.09
C LEU A 67 14.86 -20.80 0.21
N LEU A 68 13.57 -20.62 -0.05
CA LEU A 68 12.86 -19.39 0.27
C LEU A 68 11.81 -19.65 1.36
N THR A 69 11.80 -18.78 2.37
CA THR A 69 10.76 -18.73 3.40
C THR A 69 10.18 -17.34 3.41
N THR A 70 8.86 -17.24 3.44
CA THR A 70 8.13 -15.97 3.56
C THR A 70 7.18 -16.01 4.75
N SER A 71 6.73 -14.85 5.21
CA SER A 71 5.85 -14.72 6.36
C SER A 71 4.43 -14.35 5.99
N ARG A 72 4.21 -13.89 4.75
CA ARG A 72 2.93 -13.38 4.26
C ARG A 72 2.42 -14.15 3.04
N ALA A 73 1.12 -14.02 2.81
CA ALA A 73 0.49 -14.51 1.60
C ALA A 73 0.52 -13.42 0.53
N ASN A 74 0.39 -13.84 -0.73
CA ASN A 74 0.38 -12.97 -1.90
C ASN A 74 1.67 -12.18 -2.08
N ASP A 75 2.80 -12.79 -1.74
CA ASP A 75 4.09 -12.20 -2.05
C ASP A 75 4.42 -12.40 -3.53
N ILE A 76 5.05 -11.40 -4.13
CA ILE A 76 5.71 -11.58 -5.42
C ILE A 76 7.08 -12.19 -5.15
N VAL A 77 7.27 -13.41 -5.61
CA VAL A 77 8.55 -14.10 -5.58
C VAL A 77 9.31 -13.74 -6.85
N ILE A 78 10.43 -13.04 -6.70
CA ILE A 78 11.38 -12.79 -7.78
C ILE A 78 12.48 -13.84 -7.70
N ALA A 79 12.87 -14.39 -8.84
CA ALA A 79 14.01 -15.28 -8.98
C ALA A 79 14.96 -14.70 -10.02
N ILE A 80 16.07 -14.11 -9.55
CA ILE A 80 17.11 -13.57 -10.40
C ILE A 80 18.06 -14.69 -10.77
N ALA A 81 18.13 -15.02 -12.06
CA ALA A 81 19.15 -15.91 -12.59
C ALA A 81 20.24 -15.08 -13.26
N THR A 82 21.49 -15.39 -12.98
CA THR A 82 22.63 -14.79 -13.68
C THR A 82 23.45 -15.86 -14.39
N CYS A 83 24.14 -15.45 -15.45
CA CYS A 83 25.10 -16.26 -16.17
C CYS A 83 26.33 -15.44 -16.48
N GLU A 84 27.48 -16.08 -16.39
CA GLU A 84 28.76 -15.53 -16.78
C GLU A 84 29.65 -16.58 -17.46
N ASN A 85 30.55 -16.14 -18.34
CA ASN A 85 31.64 -16.95 -18.86
C ASN A 85 33.02 -16.33 -18.58
N ASP A 86 34.04 -17.19 -18.49
CA ASP A 86 35.44 -16.75 -18.38
C ASP A 86 36.01 -16.24 -19.72
N TYR A 87 37.09 -15.47 -19.63
CA TYR A 87 37.83 -14.93 -20.77
C TYR A 87 38.22 -15.99 -21.82
N GLY A 88 37.94 -15.69 -23.09
CA GLY A 88 38.38 -16.50 -24.22
C GLY A 88 37.52 -17.74 -24.51
N ILE A 89 36.36 -17.88 -23.85
CA ILE A 89 35.40 -18.96 -24.08
C ILE A 89 34.38 -18.54 -25.17
N GLN A 90 34.02 -19.45 -26.08
CA GLN A 90 33.07 -19.21 -27.19
C GLN A 90 31.60 -19.51 -26.87
N TYR A 91 31.28 -19.84 -25.62
CA TYR A 91 29.90 -20.07 -25.15
C TYR A 91 29.35 -18.76 -24.60
N TYR A 92 28.24 -18.28 -25.16
CA TYR A 92 27.58 -17.05 -24.75
C TYR A 92 26.33 -17.38 -23.93
N CYS A 93 26.10 -16.61 -22.86
CA CYS A 93 24.99 -16.80 -21.93
C CYS A 93 23.61 -16.65 -22.60
N ASP A 94 23.52 -15.87 -23.68
CA ASP A 94 22.26 -15.62 -24.42
C ASP A 94 21.75 -16.83 -25.23
N GLN A 95 22.55 -17.88 -25.38
CA GLN A 95 22.19 -19.09 -26.13
C GLN A 95 21.39 -20.11 -25.31
N TYR A 96 21.27 -19.88 -24.00
CA TYR A 96 20.73 -20.85 -23.05
C TYR A 96 19.60 -20.21 -22.24
N PRO A 97 18.35 -20.25 -22.74
CA PRO A 97 17.20 -19.81 -21.95
C PRO A 97 17.05 -20.72 -20.73
N ASN A 98 17.06 -20.12 -19.56
CA ASN A 98 16.97 -20.84 -18.29
C ASN A 98 15.52 -21.22 -17.99
N THR A 99 15.34 -22.31 -17.25
CA THR A 99 14.02 -22.65 -16.69
C THR A 99 14.12 -22.67 -15.19
N ILE A 100 13.22 -21.93 -14.53
CA ILE A 100 13.00 -22.02 -13.09
C ILE A 100 11.90 -23.07 -12.86
N LYS A 101 12.18 -23.98 -11.94
CA LYS A 101 11.25 -24.98 -11.40
C LYS A 101 11.10 -24.73 -9.91
N ASP A 102 9.98 -25.16 -9.39
CA ASP A 102 9.58 -24.86 -8.03
C ASP A 102 8.97 -26.08 -7.35
N SER A 103 9.15 -26.21 -6.03
CA SER A 103 8.61 -27.33 -5.26
C SER A 103 7.22 -27.08 -4.66
N ALA A 104 6.81 -25.82 -4.53
CA ALA A 104 5.47 -25.39 -4.14
C ALA A 104 4.54 -25.18 -5.35
N ASP A 105 4.95 -25.65 -6.54
CA ASP A 105 4.24 -25.52 -7.81
C ASP A 105 3.99 -24.05 -8.24
N LEU A 106 4.85 -23.12 -7.80
CA LEU A 106 4.84 -21.74 -8.31
C LEU A 106 5.17 -21.71 -9.80
N SER A 107 4.35 -21.02 -10.58
CA SER A 107 4.51 -20.88 -12.03
C SER A 107 5.31 -19.62 -12.35
N PHE A 108 6.63 -19.76 -12.48
CA PHE A 108 7.52 -18.66 -12.82
C PHE A 108 7.35 -18.20 -14.27
N SER A 109 7.24 -16.89 -14.45
CA SER A 109 7.21 -16.21 -15.75
C SER A 109 8.44 -15.32 -15.89
N LEU A 110 9.03 -15.28 -17.09
CA LEU A 110 10.12 -14.35 -17.39
C LEU A 110 9.55 -12.93 -17.49
N HIS A 111 10.07 -12.02 -16.68
CA HIS A 111 9.77 -10.59 -16.73
C HIS A 111 10.75 -9.85 -17.63
N GLY A 112 12.05 -9.98 -17.36
CA GLY A 112 13.11 -9.24 -18.03
C GLY A 112 14.35 -10.09 -18.34
N SER A 113 15.08 -9.71 -19.39
CA SER A 113 16.37 -10.33 -19.73
C SER A 113 17.35 -9.30 -20.27
N TYR A 114 18.54 -9.23 -19.69
CA TYR A 114 19.60 -8.30 -20.07
C TYR A 114 20.89 -9.07 -20.27
N CYS A 115 21.43 -8.99 -21.49
CA CYS A 115 22.66 -9.70 -21.84
C CYS A 115 23.67 -8.74 -22.43
N TYR A 116 24.93 -8.92 -22.02
CA TYR A 116 26.10 -8.25 -22.55
C TYR A 116 27.04 -9.28 -23.16
N ASN A 117 27.36 -9.13 -24.43
CA ASN A 117 28.31 -9.98 -25.13
C ASN A 117 29.46 -9.13 -25.68
N ASN A 118 30.65 -9.26 -25.10
CA ASN A 118 31.88 -8.68 -25.61
C ASN A 118 32.67 -9.71 -26.42
N THR A 119 32.43 -9.72 -27.73
CA THR A 119 33.13 -10.61 -28.67
C THR A 119 34.63 -10.33 -28.80
N THR A 120 35.11 -9.17 -28.35
CA THR A 120 36.52 -8.78 -28.46
C THR A 120 37.39 -9.48 -27.42
N VAL A 121 36.86 -9.65 -26.21
CA VAL A 121 37.53 -10.37 -25.11
C VAL A 121 36.95 -11.77 -24.86
N GLY A 122 35.90 -12.14 -25.60
CA GLY A 122 35.23 -13.43 -25.46
C GLY A 122 34.42 -13.55 -24.18
N ARG A 123 33.80 -12.45 -23.73
CA ARG A 123 33.09 -12.37 -22.46
C ARG A 123 31.58 -12.17 -22.65
N SER A 124 30.79 -12.76 -21.78
CA SER A 124 29.33 -12.78 -21.79
C SER A 124 28.81 -12.74 -20.37
N SER A 125 27.84 -11.87 -20.12
CA SER A 125 27.09 -11.85 -18.86
C SER A 125 25.61 -11.64 -19.18
N CYS A 126 24.73 -12.33 -18.46
CA CYS A 126 23.29 -12.16 -18.57
C CYS A 126 22.61 -12.16 -17.20
N VAL A 127 21.55 -11.37 -17.11
CA VAL A 127 20.60 -11.31 -16.00
C VAL A 127 19.21 -11.66 -16.55
N TRP A 128 18.49 -12.53 -15.86
CA TRP A 128 17.09 -12.83 -16.14
C TRP A 128 16.28 -12.72 -14.86
N ASP A 129 15.18 -11.97 -14.95
CA ASP A 129 14.28 -11.74 -13.84
C ASP A 129 13.03 -12.57 -14.06
N TYR A 130 12.84 -13.60 -13.23
CA TYR A 130 11.62 -14.39 -13.22
C TYR A 130 10.75 -13.98 -12.05
N TYR A 131 9.44 -14.14 -12.19
CA TYR A 131 8.52 -13.89 -11.09
C TYR A 131 7.39 -14.91 -11.01
N ALA A 132 6.88 -15.10 -9.80
CA ALA A 132 5.66 -15.83 -9.49
C ALA A 132 4.93 -15.15 -8.33
N VAL A 133 3.65 -15.46 -8.14
CA VAL A 133 2.88 -15.01 -6.97
C VAL A 133 2.70 -16.19 -6.03
N ALA A 134 3.16 -16.05 -4.80
CA ALA A 134 2.96 -17.04 -3.75
C ALA A 134 1.60 -16.80 -3.07
N PRO A 135 0.57 -17.64 -3.28
CA PRO A 135 -0.77 -17.40 -2.71
C PRO A 135 -0.82 -17.61 -1.18
N SER A 136 0.24 -18.14 -0.58
CA SER A 136 0.38 -18.40 0.83
C SER A 136 1.83 -18.27 1.26
N PRO A 137 2.13 -18.09 2.57
CA PRO A 137 3.49 -18.07 3.06
C PRO A 137 4.26 -19.33 2.65
N LEU A 138 5.50 -19.15 2.20
CA LEU A 138 6.40 -20.23 1.84
C LEU A 138 7.23 -20.65 3.05
N ASN A 139 7.54 -21.94 3.18
CA ASN A 139 8.37 -22.45 4.25
C ASN A 139 9.41 -23.42 3.70
N ASN A 140 10.66 -22.97 3.61
CA ASN A 140 11.74 -23.69 2.95
C ASN A 140 11.29 -24.24 1.58
N ASP A 141 10.65 -23.39 0.79
CA ASP A 141 10.30 -23.73 -0.58
C ASP A 141 11.56 -23.77 -1.45
N ASN A 142 11.67 -24.79 -2.29
CA ASN A 142 12.84 -25.05 -3.10
C ASN A 142 12.63 -24.49 -4.52
N ILE A 143 13.26 -23.35 -4.77
CA ILE A 143 13.31 -22.72 -6.08
C ILE A 143 14.58 -23.23 -6.77
N THR A 144 14.39 -23.95 -7.88
CA THR A 144 15.43 -24.66 -8.63
C THR A 144 15.57 -24.09 -10.03
N GLY A 145 16.74 -23.59 -10.38
CA GLY A 145 17.09 -23.27 -11.77
C GLY A 145 17.80 -24.44 -12.44
N TYR A 146 17.48 -24.69 -13.71
CA TYR A 146 18.21 -25.61 -14.57
C TYR A 146 19.00 -24.84 -15.61
N PHE A 147 20.31 -25.02 -15.58
CA PHE A 147 21.31 -24.22 -16.28
C PHE A 147 22.34 -25.10 -17.01
N ASP A 148 23.05 -24.52 -17.97
CA ASP A 148 24.14 -25.23 -18.65
C ASP A 148 25.32 -25.40 -17.67
N PRO A 149 25.80 -26.64 -17.43
CA PRO A 149 26.88 -26.89 -16.48
C PRO A 149 28.26 -26.36 -16.93
N THR A 150 28.38 -25.88 -18.17
CA THR A 150 29.62 -25.33 -18.73
C THR A 150 29.79 -23.83 -18.48
N LEU A 151 28.74 -23.16 -17.97
CA LEU A 151 28.71 -21.73 -17.67
C LEU A 151 28.54 -21.50 -16.17
N MET A 152 28.96 -20.32 -15.70
CA MET A 152 28.82 -19.93 -14.30
C MET A 152 27.43 -19.34 -14.08
N HIS A 153 26.52 -20.15 -13.55
CA HIS A 153 25.16 -19.72 -13.25
C HIS A 153 24.94 -19.53 -11.75
N ARG A 154 24.10 -18.55 -11.41
CA ARG A 154 23.60 -18.31 -10.05
C ARG A 154 22.10 -18.08 -10.06
N LEU A 155 21.50 -18.28 -8.89
CA LEU A 155 20.09 -18.08 -8.64
C LEU A 155 19.94 -17.35 -7.31
N PHE A 156 19.15 -16.28 -7.29
CA PHE A 156 18.89 -15.48 -6.10
C PHE A 156 17.40 -15.18 -6.02
N PRO A 157 16.62 -16.01 -5.31
CA PRO A 157 15.22 -15.73 -5.11
C PRO A 157 15.02 -14.82 -3.89
N PHE A 158 14.02 -13.94 -3.97
CA PHE A 158 13.54 -13.17 -2.84
C PHE A 158 12.05 -12.87 -3.01
N ALA A 159 11.38 -12.57 -1.91
CA ALA A 159 9.96 -12.29 -1.88
C ALA A 159 9.70 -10.85 -1.46
N VAL A 160 8.79 -10.19 -2.18
CA VAL A 160 8.31 -8.84 -1.89
C VAL A 160 6.83 -8.89 -1.58
N SER A 161 6.48 -8.38 -0.41
CA SER A 161 5.12 -8.37 0.09
C SER A 161 4.52 -6.98 0.04
N GLY A 162 3.19 -6.90 -0.12
CA GLY A 162 2.47 -5.63 -0.23
C GLY A 162 2.62 -4.97 -1.60
N ALA A 163 2.85 -5.77 -2.65
CA ALA A 163 2.85 -5.32 -4.03
C ALA A 163 1.44 -5.27 -4.63
N ASP A 164 1.28 -4.52 -5.73
CA ASP A 164 0.07 -4.56 -6.55
C ASP A 164 0.06 -5.82 -7.44
N LEU A 165 -0.86 -6.75 -7.20
CA LEU A 165 -0.93 -7.99 -7.96
C LEU A 165 -1.62 -7.87 -9.32
N HIS A 166 -2.24 -6.74 -9.63
CA HIS A 166 -2.78 -6.47 -10.97
C HIS A 166 -1.73 -5.86 -11.88
N ASP A 167 -0.85 -5.07 -11.28
CA ASP A 167 0.02 -4.13 -11.96
C ASP A 167 1.40 -4.12 -11.26
N MET A 168 2.06 -5.28 -11.30
CA MET A 168 3.19 -5.62 -10.41
C MET A 168 4.47 -4.82 -10.67
N PHE A 169 4.84 -4.60 -11.93
CA PHE A 169 6.14 -4.01 -12.29
C PHE A 169 5.99 -2.58 -12.78
N ASP A 170 6.99 -1.73 -12.52
CA ASP A 170 7.08 -0.40 -13.12
C ASP A 170 7.19 -0.53 -14.65
N PRO A 171 6.32 0.14 -15.44
CA PRO A 171 6.29 -0.02 -16.89
C PRO A 171 7.50 0.58 -17.64
N GLY A 172 8.32 1.38 -16.97
CA GLY A 172 9.55 1.98 -17.49
C GLY A 172 10.81 1.24 -17.05
N LEU A 173 10.65 0.20 -16.24
CA LEU A 173 11.67 -0.76 -15.84
C LEU A 173 11.34 -2.14 -16.45
N PRO A 174 12.32 -3.06 -16.53
CA PRO A 174 13.72 -2.91 -16.14
C PRO A 174 14.53 -1.94 -17.01
N GLN A 175 15.59 -1.36 -16.44
CA GLN A 175 16.60 -0.57 -17.14
C GLN A 175 17.98 -1.05 -16.76
N GLY A 176 18.84 -1.28 -17.75
CA GLY A 176 20.19 -1.75 -17.50
C GLY A 176 21.23 -1.01 -18.30
N GLN A 177 22.47 -1.10 -17.84
CA GLN A 177 23.63 -0.60 -18.55
C GLN A 177 24.78 -1.60 -18.51
N HIS A 178 25.65 -1.51 -19.51
CA HIS A 178 26.88 -2.29 -19.55
C HIS A 178 28.04 -1.48 -18.98
N CYS A 179 28.85 -2.11 -18.17
CA CYS A 179 30.01 -1.50 -17.55
C CYS A 179 31.22 -1.59 -18.51
N PRO A 180 31.82 -0.45 -18.91
CA PRO A 180 32.93 -0.48 -19.85
C PRO A 180 34.21 -1.01 -19.20
N TYR A 181 35.05 -1.67 -20.01
CA TYR A 181 36.37 -2.16 -19.60
C TYR A 181 37.46 -1.09 -19.79
N ILE A 182 38.34 -0.94 -18.80
CA ILE A 182 39.57 -0.13 -18.91
C ILE A 182 40.64 -0.90 -19.71
N ASP A 183 40.75 -2.21 -19.45
CA ASP A 183 41.59 -3.18 -20.16
C ASP A 183 41.05 -4.63 -19.96
N GLN A 184 41.86 -5.66 -20.28
CA GLN A 184 41.44 -7.07 -20.14
C GLN A 184 41.20 -7.53 -18.69
N HIS A 185 41.44 -6.70 -17.67
CA HIS A 185 41.42 -7.13 -16.26
C HIS A 185 40.63 -6.22 -15.31
N PHE A 186 40.26 -4.98 -15.70
CA PHE A 186 39.55 -4.07 -14.78
C PHE A 186 38.46 -3.25 -15.50
N PRO A 187 37.18 -3.29 -15.06
CA PRO A 187 36.14 -2.38 -15.52
C PRO A 187 36.27 -0.98 -14.91
N TYR A 188 35.55 0.00 -15.50
CA TYR A 188 35.38 1.36 -14.97
C TYR A 188 34.34 1.38 -13.83
N ASP A 189 34.35 2.46 -13.04
CA ASP A 189 33.22 2.75 -12.14
C ASP A 189 31.97 2.76 -13.02
N CYS A 190 30.99 1.95 -12.64
CA CYS A 190 29.74 1.80 -13.35
C CYS A 190 28.68 2.60 -12.61
N THR A 191 27.84 3.36 -13.31
CA THR A 191 26.74 4.10 -12.67
C THR A 191 25.45 4.06 -13.45
N LEU A 192 24.51 3.23 -13.02
CA LEU A 192 23.19 3.12 -13.63
C LEU A 192 22.36 4.29 -13.16
N ASN A 193 21.89 5.10 -14.09
CA ASN A 193 20.93 6.17 -13.82
C ASN A 193 19.60 5.80 -14.44
N PHE A 194 18.54 5.82 -13.64
CA PHE A 194 17.20 5.49 -14.10
C PHE A 194 16.15 6.33 -13.38
N THR A 195 14.94 6.29 -13.92
CA THR A 195 13.76 6.93 -13.33
C THR A 195 12.65 5.92 -13.27
N THR A 196 11.88 5.96 -12.20
CA THR A 196 10.61 5.25 -12.13
C THR A 196 9.56 5.98 -12.97
N SER A 197 8.63 5.22 -13.54
CA SER A 197 7.52 5.77 -14.29
C SER A 197 6.54 6.43 -13.34
N PRO A 198 5.95 7.59 -13.69
CA PRO A 198 4.84 8.14 -12.93
C PRO A 198 3.65 7.18 -13.01
N THR A 199 3.53 6.32 -12.00
CA THR A 199 2.43 5.37 -11.85
C THR A 199 1.45 5.90 -10.82
N ALA A 200 0.26 5.31 -10.76
CA ALA A 200 -0.71 5.66 -9.73
C ALA A 200 -0.25 5.18 -8.33
N SER A 201 0.77 4.30 -8.26
CA SER A 201 1.34 3.83 -7.00
C SER A 201 2.38 4.84 -6.46
N PRO A 202 2.30 5.22 -5.17
CA PRO A 202 3.24 6.13 -4.57
C PRO A 202 4.59 5.54 -4.26
N LEU A 203 4.65 4.23 -4.11
CA LEU A 203 5.78 3.56 -3.49
C LEU A 203 6.11 2.30 -4.28
N GLU A 204 7.40 2.10 -4.53
CA GLU A 204 7.91 0.95 -5.25
C GLU A 204 9.07 0.33 -4.48
N PHE A 205 9.22 -0.98 -4.59
CA PHE A 205 10.41 -1.70 -4.14
C PHE A 205 11.34 -1.83 -5.34
N LEU A 206 12.43 -1.06 -5.32
CA LEU A 206 13.44 -1.09 -6.36
C LEU A 206 14.52 -2.09 -5.98
N PHE A 207 14.99 -2.84 -6.96
CA PHE A 207 16.17 -3.68 -6.81
C PHE A 207 17.11 -3.48 -7.99
N VAL A 208 18.41 -3.66 -7.75
CA VAL A 208 19.45 -3.60 -8.78
C VAL A 208 20.27 -4.87 -8.69
N THR A 209 20.35 -5.59 -9.80
CA THR A 209 21.22 -6.76 -9.96
C THR A 209 22.52 -6.33 -10.61
N ILE A 210 23.63 -6.79 -10.05
CA ILE A 210 24.99 -6.44 -10.45
C ILE A 210 25.81 -7.73 -10.56
N PRO A 211 25.94 -8.34 -11.75
CA PRO A 211 26.95 -9.37 -11.97
C PRO A 211 28.34 -8.75 -11.92
N ASP A 212 29.24 -9.38 -11.17
CA ASP A 212 30.58 -8.91 -10.81
C ASP A 212 31.63 -9.96 -11.25
N ASP A 213 32.88 -9.56 -11.51
CA ASP A 213 33.99 -10.45 -11.92
C ASP A 213 34.93 -10.81 -10.76
N ASP A 214 34.65 -11.87 -10.01
CA ASP A 214 35.51 -12.38 -8.92
C ASP A 214 35.96 -11.29 -7.91
N ALA A 215 35.10 -10.30 -7.67
CA ALA A 215 35.42 -9.10 -6.89
C ALA A 215 34.48 -8.93 -5.67
N PRO A 216 34.90 -8.17 -4.64
CA PRO A 216 34.03 -7.88 -3.50
C PRO A 216 32.80 -7.08 -3.93
N THR A 217 31.67 -7.28 -3.26
CA THR A 217 30.42 -6.51 -3.41
C THR A 217 30.67 -5.01 -3.65
N CYS A 218 29.91 -4.37 -4.53
CA CYS A 218 29.74 -2.93 -4.66
C CYS A 218 29.53 -2.23 -3.31
N SER A 219 28.86 -2.89 -2.36
CA SER A 219 28.72 -2.43 -0.97
C SER A 219 30.02 -2.47 -0.13
N TYR A 220 31.16 -2.89 -0.68
CA TYR A 220 32.45 -3.01 0.00
C TYR A 220 33.24 -1.68 0.01
N SER A 221 33.90 -1.39 1.12
CA SER A 221 34.88 -0.30 1.33
C SER A 221 34.36 1.10 1.66
N GLY A 222 33.29 1.22 2.45
CA GLY A 222 33.06 2.43 3.27
C GLY A 222 32.65 3.69 2.51
N ILE A 223 32.22 3.54 1.26
CA ILE A 223 31.39 4.52 0.55
C ILE A 223 29.96 4.03 0.78
N PRO A 224 29.14 4.71 1.61
CA PRO A 224 27.71 4.41 1.63
C PRO A 224 27.22 4.52 0.19
N PRO A 225 26.44 3.57 -0.37
CA PRO A 225 25.81 3.80 -1.66
C PRO A 225 25.13 5.16 -1.53
N SER A 226 25.55 6.11 -2.38
CA SER A 226 25.35 7.55 -2.15
C SER A 226 23.88 7.98 -2.14
N GLN A 227 22.95 7.01 -2.19
CA GLN A 227 21.55 7.15 -2.54
C GLN A 227 20.60 6.24 -1.74
N GLY A 228 21.06 5.56 -0.67
CA GLY A 228 20.15 4.83 0.23
C GLY A 228 19.84 3.37 -0.15
N TRP A 229 20.66 2.76 -1.00
CA TRP A 229 20.61 1.33 -1.30
C TRP A 229 21.08 0.47 -0.11
N SER A 230 20.52 -0.73 -0.01
CA SER A 230 20.88 -1.75 0.98
C SER A 230 21.15 -3.08 0.28
N LEU A 231 22.19 -3.79 0.71
CA LEU A 231 22.50 -5.14 0.24
C LEU A 231 21.34 -6.10 0.54
N LEU A 232 20.77 -6.70 -0.51
CA LEU A 232 19.76 -7.76 -0.44
C LEU A 232 20.45 -9.13 -0.34
N GLN A 233 21.29 -9.45 -1.32
CA GLN A 233 21.97 -10.75 -1.42
C GLN A 233 23.25 -10.62 -2.25
N SER A 234 24.25 -11.45 -1.97
CA SER A 234 25.45 -11.57 -2.79
C SER A 234 26.08 -12.95 -2.59
N ASP A 235 26.79 -13.44 -3.61
CA ASP A 235 27.63 -14.64 -3.50
C ASP A 235 29.12 -14.33 -3.26
N GLY A 236 29.47 -13.06 -3.02
CA GLY A 236 30.81 -12.63 -2.62
C GLY A 236 31.86 -12.74 -3.72
N GLY A 237 31.47 -12.63 -4.99
CA GLY A 237 32.39 -12.62 -6.10
C GLY A 237 31.77 -12.46 -7.48
N ASN A 238 30.55 -12.96 -7.72
CA ASN A 238 29.98 -13.06 -9.07
C ASN A 238 28.69 -12.27 -9.25
N THR A 239 27.92 -12.03 -8.19
CA THR A 239 26.70 -11.23 -8.26
C THR A 239 26.36 -10.60 -6.92
N GLU A 240 25.87 -9.36 -6.96
CA GLU A 240 25.20 -8.64 -5.89
C GLU A 240 23.79 -8.21 -6.32
N ILE A 241 22.88 -8.16 -5.36
CA ILE A 241 21.57 -7.54 -5.50
C ILE A 241 21.43 -6.53 -4.38
N ASP A 242 21.15 -5.29 -4.74
CA ASP A 242 20.83 -4.20 -3.84
C ASP A 242 19.36 -3.82 -3.96
N TYR A 243 18.78 -3.24 -2.91
CA TYR A 243 17.41 -2.75 -2.93
C TYR A 243 17.23 -1.43 -2.21
N GLN A 244 16.15 -0.72 -2.54
CA GLN A 244 15.65 0.43 -1.80
C GLN A 244 14.15 0.59 -2.01
N THR A 245 13.51 1.43 -1.20
CA THR A 245 12.12 1.84 -1.43
C THR A 245 12.09 3.22 -2.09
N ALA A 246 11.34 3.33 -3.19
CA ALA A 246 11.14 4.56 -3.93
C ALA A 246 9.85 5.26 -3.53
N ASN A 247 9.83 6.59 -3.68
CA ASN A 247 8.61 7.39 -3.65
C ASN A 247 8.44 8.11 -4.99
N VAL A 248 7.52 7.59 -5.80
CA VAL A 248 7.35 7.93 -7.22
C VAL A 248 6.76 9.33 -7.43
N TRP A 249 6.06 9.88 -6.42
CA TRP A 249 5.41 11.21 -6.52
C TRP A 249 6.40 12.37 -6.66
N ASN A 250 7.66 12.13 -6.29
CA ASN A 250 8.69 13.16 -6.33
C ASN A 250 9.54 13.13 -7.61
N LEU A 251 9.20 12.28 -8.61
CA LEU A 251 9.96 12.10 -9.86
C LEU A 251 11.48 12.14 -9.60
N GLN A 252 11.93 11.22 -8.74
CA GLN A 252 13.34 11.15 -8.36
C GLN A 252 14.14 10.40 -9.41
N ASN A 253 15.33 10.95 -9.71
CA ASN A 253 16.34 10.19 -10.44
C ASN A 253 17.03 9.28 -9.44
N TYR A 254 17.02 7.98 -9.72
CA TYR A 254 17.76 6.98 -8.97
C TYR A 254 19.07 6.68 -9.69
N ALA A 255 20.11 6.48 -8.91
CA ALA A 255 21.35 5.93 -9.40
C ALA A 255 21.98 4.97 -8.40
N LEU A 256 22.66 3.98 -8.95
CA LEU A 256 23.57 3.12 -8.21
C LEU A 256 24.93 3.24 -8.89
N THR A 257 25.98 3.40 -8.09
CA THR A 257 27.36 3.45 -8.61
C THR A 257 28.12 2.30 -7.99
N CYS A 258 28.49 1.30 -8.79
CA CYS A 258 29.44 0.28 -8.39
C CYS A 258 30.87 0.67 -8.80
N SER A 259 31.81 0.54 -7.87
CA SER A 259 33.20 0.96 -8.12
C SER A 259 33.97 -0.09 -8.94
N THR A 260 35.02 0.36 -9.62
CA THR A 260 36.07 -0.47 -10.26
C THR A 260 36.66 -1.58 -9.40
N LYS A 261 36.47 -1.58 -8.07
CA LYS A 261 37.00 -2.64 -7.19
C LYS A 261 36.08 -3.84 -7.07
N SER A 262 34.85 -3.70 -7.52
CA SER A 262 33.80 -4.70 -7.46
C SER A 262 33.55 -5.34 -8.82
N ASP A 263 34.39 -4.98 -9.79
CA ASP A 263 34.40 -5.45 -11.16
C ASP A 263 33.01 -5.68 -11.82
N PRO A 264 32.11 -4.67 -11.80
CA PRO A 264 30.76 -4.85 -12.31
C PRO A 264 30.76 -5.04 -13.83
N LEU A 265 29.87 -5.91 -14.32
CA LEU A 265 29.71 -6.24 -15.74
C LEU A 265 28.49 -5.55 -16.34
N ILE A 266 27.37 -5.63 -15.62
CA ILE A 266 26.08 -5.06 -15.97
C ILE A 266 25.46 -4.56 -14.67
N GLU A 267 24.78 -3.42 -14.71
CA GLU A 267 23.89 -3.00 -13.63
C GLU A 267 22.48 -2.98 -14.22
N VAL A 268 21.53 -3.69 -13.62
CA VAL A 268 20.12 -3.75 -14.07
C VAL A 268 19.20 -3.40 -12.91
N ALA A 269 18.46 -2.31 -13.03
CA ALA A 269 17.42 -1.91 -12.10
C ALA A 269 16.06 -2.42 -12.56
N ASP A 270 15.25 -2.85 -11.59
CA ASP A 270 13.85 -3.15 -11.77
C ASP A 270 13.03 -2.72 -10.53
N GLY A 271 11.71 -2.67 -10.66
CA GLY A 271 10.84 -2.08 -9.66
C GLY A 271 9.50 -2.78 -9.54
N ILE A 272 9.15 -3.16 -8.31
CA ILE A 272 7.85 -3.71 -7.95
C ILE A 272 6.97 -2.60 -7.39
N ARG A 273 5.80 -2.41 -7.98
CA ARG A 273 4.83 -1.41 -7.57
C ARG A 273 4.09 -1.84 -6.31
N GLY A 274 3.94 -0.89 -5.38
CA GLY A 274 2.98 -1.00 -4.29
C GLY A 274 1.56 -0.81 -4.78
N PRO A 275 0.56 -1.07 -3.91
CA PRO A 275 -0.82 -0.82 -4.23
C PRO A 275 -1.03 0.64 -4.58
N VAL A 276 -1.78 0.86 -5.66
CA VAL A 276 -2.32 2.18 -5.97
C VAL A 276 -3.17 2.63 -4.77
N PRO A 277 -2.97 3.85 -4.22
CA PRO A 277 -3.84 4.39 -3.20
C PRO A 277 -5.22 4.44 -3.84
N SER A 278 -6.22 3.78 -3.25
CA SER A 278 -7.54 3.75 -3.85
C SER A 278 -8.03 5.18 -4.05
N GLU A 279 -8.10 5.64 -5.30
CA GLU A 279 -8.77 6.92 -5.64
C GLU A 279 -10.30 6.84 -5.45
N GLY A 280 -10.80 5.68 -4.99
CA GLY A 280 -12.17 5.45 -4.59
C GLY A 280 -12.43 5.69 -3.09
N PRO A 281 -13.71 5.73 -2.68
CA PRO A 281 -14.08 5.72 -1.27
C PRO A 281 -13.49 4.47 -0.61
N GLU A 282 -12.84 4.63 0.53
CA GLU A 282 -12.33 3.52 1.32
C GLU A 282 -13.52 2.86 2.04
N TYR A 283 -13.67 1.55 1.87
CA TYR A 283 -14.72 0.76 2.51
C TYR A 283 -14.12 -0.17 3.56
N THR A 284 -14.62 -0.06 4.78
CA THR A 284 -14.28 -0.96 5.90
C THR A 284 -15.49 -1.79 6.27
N MET A 285 -15.28 -3.09 6.45
CA MET A 285 -16.26 -4.04 6.95
C MET A 285 -15.90 -4.47 8.37
N ILE A 286 -16.84 -4.41 9.30
CA ILE A 286 -16.68 -4.89 10.69
C ILE A 286 -17.84 -5.81 11.06
N TRP A 287 -17.58 -6.86 11.83
CA TRP A 287 -18.60 -7.78 12.33
C TRP A 287 -18.11 -8.54 13.56
N MET A 288 -18.98 -9.35 14.15
CA MET A 288 -18.65 -10.29 15.22
C MET A 288 -18.84 -11.72 14.70
N GLY A 289 -17.81 -12.57 14.80
CA GLY A 289 -17.86 -14.02 14.53
C GLY A 289 -17.89 -14.79 15.85
N TYR A 290 -18.74 -15.82 15.95
CA TYR A 290 -18.81 -16.73 17.09
C TYR A 290 -18.15 -18.05 16.74
N ASP A 291 -17.27 -18.53 17.63
CA ASP A 291 -16.57 -19.82 17.47
C ASP A 291 -15.60 -19.89 16.30
N TRP A 292 -15.23 -18.73 15.74
CA TRP A 292 -14.23 -18.64 14.68
C TRP A 292 -12.83 -18.86 15.27
N ASP A 293 -12.49 -20.12 15.55
CA ASP A 293 -11.35 -20.50 16.37
C ASP A 293 -10.34 -21.41 15.63
N GLY A 294 -10.70 -22.03 14.50
CA GLY A 294 -9.76 -22.84 13.73
C GLY A 294 -9.20 -22.14 12.49
N LEU A 295 -7.99 -22.53 12.09
CA LEU A 295 -7.24 -21.92 10.98
C LEU A 295 -8.06 -21.93 9.68
N ARG A 296 -8.30 -20.72 9.14
CA ARG A 296 -8.94 -20.48 7.83
C ARG A 296 -10.30 -21.17 7.68
N GLU A 297 -11.02 -21.26 8.78
CA GLU A 297 -12.32 -21.91 8.85
C GLU A 297 -13.39 -21.21 8.02
N GLU A 298 -13.36 -19.87 7.98
CA GLU A 298 -14.43 -19.07 7.40
C GLU A 298 -13.91 -18.34 6.18
N THR A 299 -14.52 -18.58 5.02
CA THR A 299 -14.12 -17.96 3.75
C THR A 299 -15.10 -16.86 3.35
N LEU A 300 -14.55 -15.69 3.05
CA LEU A 300 -15.27 -14.50 2.63
C LEU A 300 -15.00 -14.23 1.16
N THR A 301 -16.06 -13.99 0.39
CA THR A 301 -15.97 -13.53 -1.01
C THR A 301 -16.82 -12.29 -1.22
N LEU A 302 -16.31 -11.32 -1.98
CA LEU A 302 -17.04 -10.11 -2.35
C LEU A 302 -17.12 -10.04 -3.88
N ASN A 303 -18.35 -9.93 -4.40
CA ASN A 303 -18.64 -9.95 -5.83
C ASN A 303 -18.07 -11.19 -6.55
N GLY A 304 -18.06 -12.33 -5.86
CA GLY A 304 -17.52 -13.60 -6.34
C GLY A 304 -15.99 -13.70 -6.35
N GLN A 305 -15.28 -12.66 -5.90
CA GLN A 305 -13.83 -12.67 -5.74
C GLN A 305 -13.47 -13.03 -4.30
N PHE A 306 -12.36 -13.76 -4.12
CA PHE A 306 -11.84 -14.09 -2.80
C PHE A 306 -11.43 -12.81 -2.06
N LEU A 307 -11.89 -12.68 -0.81
CA LEU A 307 -11.55 -11.56 0.05
C LEU A 307 -10.59 -12.00 1.17
N ALA A 308 -10.97 -13.02 1.95
CA ALA A 308 -10.16 -13.53 3.05
C ALA A 308 -10.62 -14.94 3.47
N SER A 309 -9.75 -15.68 4.18
CA SER A 309 -10.13 -16.84 4.97
C SER A 309 -9.67 -16.62 6.41
N LEU A 310 -10.58 -16.67 7.37
CA LEU A 310 -10.36 -16.25 8.75
C LEU A 310 -10.73 -17.38 9.72
N PRO A 311 -10.15 -17.38 10.94
CA PRO A 311 -8.94 -16.63 11.32
C PRO A 311 -7.67 -17.08 10.57
N ASP A 312 -6.66 -16.20 10.46
CA ASP A 312 -5.39 -16.49 9.76
C ASP A 312 -4.48 -17.50 10.49
N ALA A 313 -4.80 -17.81 11.74
CA ALA A 313 -4.12 -18.76 12.60
C ALA A 313 -5.13 -19.42 13.55
N ASP A 314 -4.87 -20.65 13.99
CA ASP A 314 -5.64 -21.27 15.06
C ASP A 314 -5.74 -20.32 16.26
N SER A 315 -6.96 -20.01 16.65
CA SER A 315 -7.32 -19.02 17.64
C SER A 315 -8.26 -19.61 18.70
N PRO A 316 -7.83 -20.61 19.51
CA PRO A 316 -8.68 -21.28 20.50
C PRO A 316 -9.31 -20.36 21.53
N GLN A 317 -8.77 -19.14 21.69
CA GLN A 317 -9.38 -18.08 22.50
C GLN A 317 -10.74 -17.60 21.99
N ASN A 318 -11.09 -17.87 20.73
CA ASN A 318 -12.37 -17.53 20.12
C ASN A 318 -13.43 -18.64 20.29
N ALA A 319 -13.04 -19.81 20.81
CA ALA A 319 -13.92 -20.95 20.99
C ALA A 319 -15.16 -20.58 21.81
N GLY A 320 -16.34 -20.76 21.24
CA GLY A 320 -17.63 -20.50 21.85
C GLY A 320 -17.84 -19.05 22.32
N VAL A 321 -17.11 -18.08 21.77
CA VAL A 321 -17.25 -16.65 22.10
C VAL A 321 -17.33 -15.77 20.86
N TYR A 322 -17.99 -14.62 21.00
CA TYR A 322 -18.06 -13.61 19.94
C TYR A 322 -16.81 -12.73 19.93
N THR A 323 -16.07 -12.76 18.83
CA THR A 323 -14.87 -11.94 18.59
C THR A 323 -15.11 -10.96 17.43
N SER A 324 -14.58 -9.74 17.55
CA SER A 324 -14.70 -8.70 16.52
C SER A 324 -13.69 -8.91 15.42
N PHE A 325 -14.14 -8.79 14.17
CA PHE A 325 -13.30 -8.82 12.97
C PHE A 325 -13.47 -7.52 12.19
N SER A 326 -12.46 -7.18 11.39
CA SER A 326 -12.43 -5.99 10.56
C SER A 326 -11.61 -6.25 9.29
N LEU A 327 -12.12 -5.84 8.12
CA LEU A 327 -11.42 -5.93 6.85
C LEU A 327 -11.58 -4.64 6.03
N ASN A 328 -10.51 -4.27 5.32
CA ASN A 328 -10.62 -3.31 4.22
C ASN A 328 -11.12 -4.06 2.98
N ILE A 329 -12.24 -3.60 2.40
CA ILE A 329 -12.88 -4.26 1.25
C ILE A 329 -12.83 -3.40 -0.02
N SER A 330 -12.11 -2.27 0.01
CA SER A 330 -12.14 -1.23 -1.01
C SER A 330 -11.78 -1.74 -2.42
N SER A 331 -10.88 -2.71 -2.51
CA SER A 331 -10.41 -3.27 -3.79
C SER A 331 -11.47 -4.05 -4.57
N LEU A 332 -12.50 -4.55 -3.88
CA LEU A 332 -13.51 -5.43 -4.47
C LEU A 332 -14.91 -4.80 -4.52
N VAL A 333 -15.12 -3.64 -3.88
CA VAL A 333 -16.37 -2.89 -3.94
C VAL A 333 -16.53 -2.20 -5.29
N VAL A 334 -17.68 -2.37 -5.92
CA VAL A 334 -18.05 -1.69 -7.18
C VAL A 334 -19.18 -0.70 -6.96
N GLN A 335 -19.31 0.29 -7.85
CA GLN A 335 -20.50 1.15 -7.87
C GLN A 335 -21.74 0.33 -8.21
N GLY A 336 -22.85 0.61 -7.54
CA GLY A 336 -24.08 -0.16 -7.66
C GLY A 336 -24.10 -1.35 -6.70
N ALA A 337 -24.61 -2.49 -7.20
CA ALA A 337 -24.90 -3.64 -6.37
C ALA A 337 -23.65 -4.47 -6.06
N ASN A 338 -23.48 -4.80 -4.78
CA ASN A 338 -22.42 -5.65 -4.28
C ASN A 338 -23.01 -6.85 -3.53
N THR A 339 -22.32 -7.99 -3.59
CA THR A 339 -22.72 -9.24 -2.92
C THR A 339 -21.56 -9.81 -2.12
N LEU A 340 -21.69 -9.83 -0.80
CA LEU A 340 -20.76 -10.47 0.13
C LEU A 340 -21.28 -11.87 0.47
N THR A 341 -20.42 -12.89 0.41
CA THR A 341 -20.77 -14.26 0.78
C THR A 341 -19.76 -14.81 1.80
N LEU A 342 -20.26 -15.45 2.85
CA LEU A 342 -19.49 -16.15 3.87
C LEU A 342 -19.80 -17.65 3.78
N THR A 343 -18.77 -18.47 3.84
CA THR A 343 -18.89 -19.94 3.81
C THR A 343 -17.98 -20.58 4.84
N HIS A 344 -18.52 -21.61 5.48
CA HIS A 344 -17.85 -22.40 6.49
C HIS A 344 -17.01 -23.53 5.91
N ALA A 345 -15.90 -23.86 6.56
CA ALA A 345 -15.08 -24.99 6.18
C ALA A 345 -15.75 -26.32 6.54
N ASN A 346 -15.59 -27.30 5.66
CA ASN A 346 -16.22 -28.62 5.80
C ASN A 346 -15.58 -29.50 6.90
N TRP A 347 -14.47 -29.07 7.50
CA TRP A 347 -13.78 -29.85 8.52
C TRP A 347 -14.31 -29.59 9.94
N ASP A 348 -15.08 -28.51 10.16
CA ASP A 348 -15.72 -28.20 11.45
C ASP A 348 -17.26 -28.13 11.38
N CYS A 349 -17.87 -29.10 10.72
CA CYS A 349 -19.34 -29.14 10.64
C CYS A 349 -20.04 -29.55 11.94
N ALA A 350 -19.27 -29.89 12.99
CA ALA A 350 -19.82 -30.32 14.27
C ALA A 350 -20.30 -29.14 15.12
N VAL A 351 -19.80 -27.95 14.81
CA VAL A 351 -20.14 -26.70 15.48
C VAL A 351 -20.90 -25.79 14.51
N SER A 352 -21.74 -24.92 15.07
CA SER A 352 -22.46 -23.92 14.28
C SER A 352 -21.94 -22.56 14.67
N ASP A 353 -21.13 -22.02 13.79
CA ASP A 353 -20.62 -20.67 13.87
C ASP A 353 -21.73 -19.67 13.62
N ASN A 354 -21.49 -18.42 13.98
CA ASN A 354 -22.48 -17.36 13.81
C ASN A 354 -21.82 -16.03 13.48
N VAL A 355 -22.56 -15.21 12.73
CA VAL A 355 -22.17 -13.85 12.39
C VAL A 355 -23.24 -12.88 12.87
N LYS A 356 -22.83 -11.77 13.47
CA LYS A 356 -23.73 -10.67 13.84
C LYS A 356 -23.07 -9.30 13.76
N ASN A 357 -23.91 -8.26 13.78
CA ASN A 357 -23.48 -6.86 13.76
C ASN A 357 -22.55 -6.51 12.60
N LEU A 358 -22.83 -7.07 11.41
CA LEU A 358 -22.10 -6.74 10.20
C LEU A 358 -22.38 -5.29 9.81
N GLN A 359 -21.34 -4.49 9.63
CA GLN A 359 -21.41 -3.11 9.19
C GLN A 359 -20.38 -2.87 8.11
N ILE A 360 -20.76 -2.11 7.09
CA ILE A 360 -19.85 -1.59 6.08
C ILE A 360 -19.96 -0.07 6.13
N SER A 361 -18.84 0.61 6.29
CA SER A 361 -18.76 2.07 6.26
C SER A 361 -17.73 2.55 5.26
N ASP A 362 -17.94 3.76 4.77
CA ASP A 362 -16.96 4.52 4.03
C ASP A 362 -16.61 5.85 4.72
N GLN A 363 -15.85 6.69 4.03
CA GLN A 363 -15.44 8.01 4.50
C GLN A 363 -16.63 8.97 4.74
N THR A 364 -17.79 8.69 4.14
CA THR A 364 -19.01 9.49 4.24
C THR A 364 -19.96 8.98 5.32
N GLY A 365 -19.86 7.71 5.72
CA GLY A 365 -20.61 7.13 6.83
C GLY A 365 -20.93 5.65 6.65
N LEU A 366 -21.99 5.19 7.30
CA LEU A 366 -22.46 3.81 7.23
C LEU A 366 -23.15 3.54 5.89
N VAL A 367 -22.64 2.56 5.14
CA VAL A 367 -23.14 2.13 3.84
C VAL A 367 -24.14 0.97 3.99
N PHE A 368 -23.84 0.05 4.90
CA PHE A 368 -24.66 -1.12 5.18
C PHE A 368 -24.58 -1.48 6.66
N SER A 369 -25.68 -1.96 7.23
CA SER A 369 -25.67 -2.62 8.52
C SER A 369 -26.71 -3.74 8.60
N ASP A 370 -26.32 -4.82 9.25
CA ASP A 370 -27.20 -5.89 9.68
C ASP A 370 -26.81 -6.32 11.11
N SER A 371 -27.69 -6.05 12.07
CA SER A 371 -27.49 -6.45 13.47
C SER A 371 -27.91 -7.89 13.76
N THR A 372 -28.52 -8.58 12.79
CA THR A 372 -29.11 -9.90 12.98
C THR A 372 -28.02 -10.95 13.16
N GLU A 373 -28.21 -11.81 14.15
CA GLU A 373 -27.40 -12.99 14.34
C GLU A 373 -27.85 -14.07 13.36
N GLN A 374 -26.92 -14.55 12.54
CA GLN A 374 -27.18 -15.55 11.51
C GLN A 374 -26.21 -16.73 11.66
N PRO A 375 -26.72 -17.97 11.64
CA PRO A 375 -25.87 -19.14 11.72
C PRO A 375 -25.11 -19.37 10.40
N LEU A 376 -23.84 -19.70 10.53
CA LEU A 376 -22.93 -20.06 9.47
C LEU A 376 -22.46 -21.49 9.74
N SER A 377 -22.64 -22.38 8.78
CA SER A 377 -22.27 -23.80 8.94
C SER A 377 -21.96 -24.41 7.59
N CYS A 378 -21.45 -25.65 7.57
CA CYS A 378 -21.17 -26.37 6.31
C CYS A 378 -22.38 -26.53 5.37
N THR A 379 -23.60 -26.40 5.90
CA THR A 379 -24.84 -26.49 5.10
C THR A 379 -25.50 -25.15 4.86
N GLN A 380 -24.99 -24.08 5.48
CA GLN A 380 -25.59 -22.76 5.44
C GLN A 380 -24.53 -21.70 5.21
N SER A 381 -24.54 -21.12 4.01
CA SER A 381 -23.78 -19.93 3.66
C SER A 381 -24.56 -18.67 4.02
N LEU A 382 -23.87 -17.56 4.29
CA LEU A 382 -24.49 -16.25 4.46
C LEU A 382 -24.23 -15.38 3.24
N THR A 383 -25.24 -14.65 2.80
CA THR A 383 -25.13 -13.71 1.68
C THR A 383 -25.75 -12.38 2.05
N TYR A 384 -24.97 -11.30 1.91
CA TYR A 384 -25.39 -9.93 2.16
C TYR A 384 -25.32 -9.13 0.86
N HIS A 385 -26.32 -8.25 0.67
CA HIS A 385 -26.37 -7.36 -0.47
C HIS A 385 -26.34 -5.91 -0.01
N PHE A 386 -25.46 -5.11 -0.60
CA PHE A 386 -25.38 -3.69 -0.34
C PHE A 386 -25.16 -2.91 -1.63
N ASN A 387 -25.61 -1.66 -1.66
CA ASN A 387 -25.49 -0.79 -2.82
C ASN A 387 -24.57 0.39 -2.50
N VAL A 388 -23.64 0.66 -3.40
CA VAL A 388 -22.80 1.86 -3.39
C VAL A 388 -23.33 2.85 -4.41
N SER A 389 -23.71 4.04 -3.95
CA SER A 389 -24.15 5.10 -4.86
C SER A 389 -22.95 5.74 -5.55
N PRO A 390 -23.09 6.24 -6.80
CA PRO A 390 -22.05 7.03 -7.42
C PRO A 390 -21.70 8.23 -6.54
N ALA A 391 -20.41 8.53 -6.40
CA ALA A 391 -19.99 9.82 -5.87
C ALA A 391 -20.66 10.90 -6.74
N SER A 392 -21.44 11.79 -6.12
CA SER A 392 -22.03 12.91 -6.85
C SER A 392 -20.87 13.75 -7.40
N VAL A 393 -20.63 13.70 -8.72
CA VAL A 393 -19.75 14.64 -9.41
C VAL A 393 -20.22 16.03 -9.00
N GLY A 394 -19.32 16.79 -8.39
CA GLY A 394 -19.60 18.04 -7.67
C GLY A 394 -20.38 19.06 -8.49
N GLY A 395 -21.71 18.97 -8.44
CA GLY A 395 -22.56 20.13 -8.34
C GLY A 395 -22.65 20.47 -6.87
N THR A 396 -22.18 21.64 -6.48
CA THR A 396 -22.23 22.14 -5.10
C THR A 396 -23.68 22.23 -4.64
N VAL A 397 -24.21 21.14 -4.07
CA VAL A 397 -25.45 21.17 -3.30
C VAL A 397 -25.06 21.79 -1.97
N VAL A 398 -25.23 23.11 -1.87
CA VAL A 398 -25.19 23.80 -0.59
C VAL A 398 -26.33 23.22 0.24
N PRO A 399 -26.06 22.55 1.38
CA PRO A 399 -27.11 22.08 2.26
C PRO A 399 -27.96 23.28 2.67
N THR A 400 -29.28 23.18 2.51
CA THR A 400 -30.26 24.23 2.81
C THR A 400 -30.17 24.78 4.24
N ASP A 401 -29.46 24.08 5.14
CA ASP A 401 -29.23 24.51 6.53
C ASP A 401 -28.12 25.57 6.69
N ARG A 402 -27.24 25.77 5.71
CA ARG A 402 -26.22 26.84 5.76
C ARG A 402 -26.66 28.15 5.10
N LEU A 403 -27.64 28.11 4.19
CA LEU A 403 -28.26 29.33 3.68
C LEU A 403 -29.09 30.04 4.76
N GLY A 404 -29.77 29.29 5.63
CA GLY A 404 -30.50 29.84 6.79
C GLY A 404 -29.57 30.54 7.78
N LEU A 405 -28.41 29.95 8.09
CA LEU A 405 -27.40 30.53 8.98
C LEU A 405 -26.71 31.76 8.39
N ILE A 406 -26.44 31.78 7.07
CA ILE A 406 -25.84 32.93 6.38
C ILE A 406 -26.86 34.08 6.25
N LEU A 407 -28.14 33.79 5.97
CA LEU A 407 -29.20 34.80 5.99
C LEU A 407 -29.44 35.35 7.41
N LEU A 408 -29.44 34.51 8.44
CA LEU A 408 -29.54 34.95 9.84
C LEU A 408 -28.35 35.81 10.27
N TYR A 409 -27.13 35.48 9.84
CA TYR A 409 -25.94 36.30 10.10
C TYR A 409 -25.95 37.63 9.33
N LEU A 410 -26.45 37.64 8.08
CA LEU A 410 -26.60 38.85 7.28
C LEU A 410 -27.71 39.77 7.80
N GLU A 411 -28.85 39.22 8.26
CA GLU A 411 -29.92 40.01 8.87
C GLU A 411 -29.51 40.59 10.23
N GLN A 412 -28.83 39.81 11.09
CA GLN A 412 -28.35 40.31 12.38
C GLN A 412 -27.26 41.37 12.22
N SER A 413 -26.37 41.23 11.23
CA SER A 413 -25.33 42.23 10.94
C SER A 413 -25.89 43.51 10.33
N LEU A 414 -26.87 43.43 9.43
CA LEU A 414 -27.60 44.60 8.91
C LEU A 414 -28.38 45.33 10.01
N GLY A 415 -29.04 44.58 10.91
CA GLY A 415 -29.74 45.14 12.07
C GLY A 415 -28.80 45.91 13.01
N MET A 416 -27.63 45.35 13.32
CA MET A 416 -26.62 46.02 14.14
C MET A 416 -26.03 47.26 13.48
N ILE A 417 -25.79 47.23 12.16
CA ILE A 417 -25.31 48.38 11.40
C ILE A 417 -26.34 49.52 11.38
N LEU A 418 -27.62 49.21 11.17
CA LEU A 418 -28.72 50.20 11.22
C LEU A 418 -28.90 50.82 12.61
N LEU A 419 -28.70 50.03 13.67
CA LEU A 419 -28.77 50.49 15.05
C LEU A 419 -27.59 51.43 15.38
N LEU A 420 -26.38 51.08 14.95
CA LEU A 420 -25.19 51.93 15.05
C LEU A 420 -25.36 53.25 14.29
N ILE A 421 -25.89 53.20 13.06
CA ILE A 421 -26.17 54.41 12.27
C ILE A 421 -27.20 55.28 12.99
N SER A 422 -28.29 54.71 13.50
CA SER A 422 -29.31 55.46 14.25
C SER A 422 -28.75 56.10 15.52
N VAL A 423 -27.89 55.40 16.26
CA VAL A 423 -27.22 55.94 17.45
C VAL A 423 -26.29 57.09 17.08
N VAL A 424 -25.48 56.94 16.02
CA VAL A 424 -24.56 58.00 15.55
C VAL A 424 -25.31 59.23 15.04
N VAL A 425 -26.39 59.04 14.27
CA VAL A 425 -27.23 60.14 13.77
C VAL A 425 -27.91 60.87 14.92
N THR A 426 -28.46 60.13 15.90
CA THR A 426 -29.11 60.70 17.08
C THR A 426 -28.09 61.46 17.93
N TYR A 427 -26.90 60.90 18.14
CA TYR A 427 -25.81 61.57 18.85
C TYR A 427 -25.38 62.86 18.15
N ARG A 428 -25.23 62.85 16.82
CA ARG A 428 -24.88 64.06 16.05
C ARG A 428 -25.97 65.13 16.14
N ARG A 429 -27.26 64.76 16.09
CA ARG A 429 -28.39 65.70 16.25
C ARG A 429 -28.44 66.29 17.66
N VAL A 430 -28.22 65.49 18.70
CA VAL A 430 -28.16 65.96 20.09
C VAL A 430 -26.97 66.92 20.30
N ARG A 431 -25.80 66.59 19.73
CA ARG A 431 -24.60 67.44 19.79
C ARG A 431 -24.80 68.76 19.05
N GLN A 432 -25.48 68.77 17.90
CA GLN A 432 -25.82 69.99 17.18
C GLN A 432 -26.85 70.84 17.94
N LYS A 433 -27.86 70.24 18.58
CA LYS A 433 -28.80 70.96 19.45
C LYS A 433 -28.13 71.55 20.69
N HIS A 434 -27.11 70.90 21.24
CA HIS A 434 -26.32 71.46 22.34
C HIS A 434 -25.48 72.66 21.89
N ARG A 435 -24.82 72.57 20.72
CA ARG A 435 -24.05 73.69 20.17
C ARG A 435 -24.93 74.90 19.79
N ALA A 436 -26.14 74.68 19.30
CA ALA A 436 -27.08 75.75 18.97
C ALA A 436 -27.74 76.41 20.20
N ARG A 437 -27.49 75.92 21.41
CA ARG A 437 -27.90 76.56 22.68
C ARG A 437 -26.76 77.31 23.36
N GLU A 438 -25.53 77.18 22.85
CA GLU A 438 -24.32 77.83 23.35
C GLU A 438 -23.88 79.02 22.47
N THR A 439 -24.66 79.33 21.43
CA THR A 439 -24.65 80.56 20.62
C THR A 439 -26.01 81.21 20.70
#